data_AF-A0A535QQL9-F1
#
_entry.id   AF-A0A535QQL9-F1
#
_cell.length_a   1.000
_cell.length_b   1.000
_cell.length_c   1.000
_cell.angle_alpha   90.00
_cell.angle_beta   90.00
_cell.angle_gamma   90.00
#
_symmetry.space_group_name_H-M   'P 1'
#
loop_
_entity.id
_entity.type
_entity.pdbx_description
1 polymer ?
#
loop_
_entity_poly.entity_id
_entity_poly.type
_entity_poly.pdbx_seq_one_letter_code
_entity_poly.pdbx_strand_id
1 'polypeptide(L)'
;MPVAFTIGLVDRFKDMTDWLAQGEASASQGYLTSEGGPLHRPSREWYGQVMPGSWAPNIDGDGVDGKLAGIGAIHRHDPGFDENVFLAQVQRLFFAVLEAWTALKPALSQGVMASVIWEQQKAQISAYRAKGWRNMLDGLSFTSGIVAGALSNSGFDTVTVRLNANSADYDLDGGARVISGDTNRRDWTEDWTFQRPSTMTTGLPGTITSESCPNCGASVNVDITSICPFCDAAVISGKFGWLLTRIDRV
;
A
#
# COMPACT_ATOMS: atom_id res chain seq x y z
N MET A 1 32.15 56.11 -13.57
CA MET A 1 31.16 56.85 -12.76
C MET A 1 29.93 57.13 -13.63
N PRO A 2 28.69 56.85 -13.20
CA PRO A 2 28.12 55.59 -12.69
C PRO A 2 27.08 55.02 -13.69
N VAL A 3 27.15 53.74 -14.07
CA VAL A 3 26.33 52.58 -13.60
C VAL A 3 24.87 52.91 -13.25
N ALA A 4 23.94 52.46 -14.10
CA ALA A 4 22.53 52.29 -13.77
C ALA A 4 22.18 50.80 -13.89
N PHE A 5 21.98 50.14 -12.74
CA PHE A 5 21.32 48.85 -12.64
C PHE A 5 19.99 49.10 -11.92
N THR A 6 18.88 49.04 -12.66
CA THR A 6 17.55 48.91 -12.10
C THR A 6 17.15 47.45 -12.24
N ILE A 7 17.35 46.68 -11.16
CA ILE A 7 16.82 45.32 -11.03
C ILE A 7 15.32 45.45 -10.77
N GLY A 8 14.51 45.20 -11.79
CA GLY A 8 13.06 45.14 -11.69
C GLY A 8 12.64 43.87 -10.93
N LEU A 9 11.86 44.07 -9.88
CA LEU A 9 11.27 43.10 -8.95
C LEU A 9 10.23 42.15 -9.61
N VAL A 10 10.34 41.86 -10.90
CA VAL A 10 9.29 41.18 -11.69
C VAL A 10 9.67 39.75 -12.10
N ASP A 11 10.96 39.36 -12.02
CA ASP A 11 11.40 38.03 -12.48
C ASP A 11 11.28 36.90 -11.44
N ARG A 12 11.01 37.18 -10.16
CA ARG A 12 10.96 36.13 -9.13
C ARG A 12 9.65 35.36 -8.99
N PHE A 13 8.59 35.78 -9.68
CA PHE A 13 7.30 35.06 -9.64
C PHE A 13 7.09 34.13 -10.83
N LYS A 14 7.89 34.24 -11.90
CA LYS A 14 7.75 33.39 -13.09
C LYS A 14 8.47 32.04 -12.91
N ASP A 15 9.63 32.05 -12.26
CA ASP A 15 10.43 30.84 -12.01
C ASP A 15 9.76 29.82 -11.06
N MET A 16 8.85 30.26 -10.18
CA MET A 16 8.18 29.36 -9.23
C MET A 16 7.01 28.59 -9.88
N THR A 17 6.34 29.20 -10.86
CA THR A 17 5.30 28.53 -11.66
C THR A 17 5.88 27.52 -12.65
N ASP A 18 7.07 27.78 -13.20
CA ASP A 18 7.73 26.85 -14.11
C ASP A 18 8.30 25.62 -13.38
N TRP A 19 8.72 25.76 -12.12
CA TRP A 19 9.19 24.63 -11.30
C TRP A 19 8.06 23.68 -10.87
N LEU A 20 6.89 24.21 -10.50
CA LEU A 20 5.71 23.39 -10.19
C LEU A 20 5.17 22.66 -11.44
N ALA A 21 5.18 23.31 -12.60
CA ALA A 21 4.77 22.67 -13.86
C ALA A 21 5.76 21.59 -14.35
N GLN A 22 7.06 21.76 -14.12
CA GLN A 22 8.08 20.77 -14.50
C GLN A 22 8.12 19.56 -13.53
N GLY A 23 7.80 19.76 -12.26
CA GLY A 23 7.64 18.66 -11.28
C GLY A 23 6.41 17.79 -11.53
N GLU A 24 5.32 18.36 -12.05
CA GLU A 24 4.10 17.61 -12.42
C GLU A 24 4.21 16.95 -13.82
N ALA A 25 4.98 17.53 -14.74
CA ALA A 25 5.19 16.97 -16.08
C ALA A 25 6.17 15.78 -16.11
N SER A 26 7.15 15.72 -15.20
CA SER A 26 8.13 14.63 -15.16
C SER A 26 7.63 13.37 -14.43
N ALA A 27 6.46 13.40 -13.80
CA ALA A 27 5.84 12.24 -13.13
C ALA A 27 4.70 11.57 -13.94
N SER A 28 4.35 12.07 -15.14
CA SER A 28 3.07 11.68 -15.77
C SER A 28 3.13 11.33 -17.27
N GLN A 29 4.28 11.39 -17.93
CA GLN A 29 4.35 11.41 -19.41
C GLN A 29 5.21 10.30 -20.04
N GLY A 30 5.28 9.14 -19.39
CA GLY A 30 6.01 7.96 -19.91
C GLY A 30 5.15 6.78 -20.37
N TYR A 31 3.82 6.82 -20.25
CA TYR A 31 2.97 5.63 -20.51
C TYR A 31 1.72 5.94 -21.33
N LEU A 32 1.91 6.62 -22.48
CA LEU A 32 0.83 6.81 -23.45
C LEU A 32 1.37 6.62 -24.86
N THR A 33 1.70 5.38 -25.22
CA THR A 33 1.54 4.82 -26.58
C THR A 33 1.85 3.32 -26.59
N SER A 34 0.88 2.51 -26.21
CA SER A 34 0.77 1.15 -26.78
C SER A 34 -0.63 0.98 -27.34
N GLU A 35 -0.73 0.92 -28.67
CA GLU A 35 -1.93 0.49 -29.37
C GLU A 35 -2.15 -0.99 -29.07
N GLY A 36 -3.21 -1.35 -28.32
CA GLY A 36 -3.55 -2.75 -28.08
C GLY A 36 -4.66 -2.98 -27.04
N GLY A 37 -5.91 -3.08 -27.49
CA GLY A 37 -7.06 -3.59 -26.71
C GLY A 37 -7.47 -2.75 -25.48
N PRO A 38 -8.62 -3.04 -24.84
CA PRO A 38 -8.94 -2.44 -23.56
C PRO A 38 -7.85 -2.85 -22.57
N LEU A 39 -7.06 -1.89 -22.10
CA LEU A 39 -6.04 -2.10 -21.10
C LEU A 39 -6.67 -2.85 -19.92
N HIS A 40 -6.13 -4.03 -19.59
CA HIS A 40 -6.45 -4.78 -18.37
C HIS A 40 -6.00 -3.95 -17.17
N ARG A 41 -6.82 -2.97 -16.77
CA ARG A 41 -6.59 -2.15 -15.59
C ARG A 41 -7.55 -2.66 -14.51
N PRO A 42 -7.01 -3.22 -13.40
CA PRO A 42 -7.79 -3.48 -12.22
C PRO A 42 -8.57 -2.24 -11.83
N SER A 43 -9.84 -2.43 -11.47
CA SER A 43 -10.76 -1.34 -11.17
C SER A 43 -10.46 -0.64 -9.84
N ARG A 44 -9.55 -1.19 -9.03
CA ARG A 44 -9.09 -0.62 -7.76
C ARG A 44 -8.48 0.78 -7.97
N GLU A 45 -8.85 1.75 -7.14
CA GLU A 45 -8.36 3.15 -7.23
C GLU A 45 -7.81 3.67 -5.89
N TRP A 46 -7.51 2.77 -4.95
CA TRP A 46 -6.91 3.08 -3.66
C TRP A 46 -5.42 2.78 -3.68
N TYR A 47 -4.62 3.81 -3.93
CA TYR A 47 -3.15 3.72 -4.00
C TYR A 47 -2.47 4.13 -2.69
N GLY A 48 -3.17 4.88 -1.84
CA GLY A 48 -2.60 5.36 -0.60
C GLY A 48 -1.49 6.38 -0.79
N GLN A 49 -0.72 6.57 0.28
CA GLN A 49 0.49 7.38 0.31
C GLN A 49 1.30 7.00 1.54
N VAL A 50 2.61 7.22 1.48
CA VAL A 50 3.47 7.09 2.66
C VAL A 50 3.07 8.08 3.76
N MET A 51 3.43 7.78 5.00
CA MET A 51 3.16 8.63 6.15
C MET A 51 3.81 10.02 5.97
N PRO A 52 3.19 11.10 6.48
CA PRO A 52 3.71 12.46 6.33
C PRO A 52 5.17 12.58 6.79
N GLY A 53 6.02 13.22 5.98
CA GLY A 53 7.44 13.40 6.27
C GLY A 53 8.32 12.16 6.03
N SER A 54 7.78 11.13 5.36
CA SER A 54 8.53 9.94 4.96
C SER A 54 8.50 9.73 3.43
N TRP A 55 9.26 8.76 2.93
CA TRP A 55 9.30 8.38 1.52
C TRP A 55 9.39 6.85 1.38
N ALA A 56 8.95 6.33 0.24
CA ALA A 56 9.15 4.93 -0.10
C ALA A 56 10.61 4.68 -0.54
N PRO A 57 11.17 3.49 -0.33
CA PRO A 57 12.49 3.11 -0.84
C PRO A 57 12.57 3.25 -2.36
N ASN A 58 13.72 3.70 -2.88
CA ASN A 58 13.96 3.77 -4.32
C ASN A 58 14.43 2.41 -4.83
N ILE A 59 13.49 1.52 -5.13
CA ILE A 59 13.78 0.12 -5.51
C ILE A 59 14.65 0.04 -6.77
N ASP A 60 14.32 0.83 -7.80
CA ASP A 60 15.00 0.74 -9.09
C ASP A 60 16.39 1.38 -9.06
N GLY A 61 16.58 2.44 -8.27
CA GLY A 61 17.86 3.13 -8.14
C GLY A 61 18.80 2.50 -7.13
N ASP A 62 18.30 2.12 -5.95
CA ASP A 62 19.15 1.64 -4.86
C ASP A 62 19.37 0.11 -4.92
N GLY A 63 18.46 -0.61 -5.57
CA GLY A 63 18.55 -2.05 -5.80
C GLY A 63 18.76 -2.88 -4.53
N VAL A 64 19.53 -3.98 -4.67
CA VAL A 64 19.79 -4.92 -3.57
C VAL A 64 20.59 -4.27 -2.44
N ASP A 65 21.53 -3.39 -2.75
CA ASP A 65 22.35 -2.72 -1.74
C ASP A 65 21.52 -1.77 -0.87
N GLY A 66 20.60 -1.02 -1.47
CA GLY A 66 19.62 -0.20 -0.76
C GLY A 66 18.74 -1.01 0.17
N LYS A 67 18.19 -2.13 -0.34
CA LYS A 67 17.44 -3.08 0.46
C LYS A 67 18.25 -3.54 1.68
N LEU A 68 19.47 -4.04 1.47
CA LEU A 68 20.30 -4.57 2.56
C LEU A 68 20.66 -3.49 3.59
N ALA A 69 20.97 -2.28 3.14
CA ALA A 69 21.25 -1.14 4.03
C ALA A 69 20.03 -0.77 4.88
N GLY A 70 18.83 -0.74 4.28
CA GLY A 70 17.58 -0.46 4.98
C GLY A 70 17.21 -1.53 6.00
N ILE A 71 17.31 -2.80 5.63
CA ILE A 71 17.10 -3.92 6.57
C ILE A 71 18.11 -3.87 7.72
N GLY A 72 19.38 -3.63 7.41
CA GLY A 72 20.42 -3.44 8.42
C GLY A 72 20.13 -2.25 9.34
N ALA A 73 19.49 -1.19 8.85
CA ALA A 73 19.04 -0.07 9.68
C ALA A 73 17.91 -0.46 10.62
N ILE A 74 16.89 -1.18 10.13
CA ILE A 74 15.80 -1.70 10.95
C ILE A 74 16.33 -2.62 12.06
N HIS A 75 17.24 -3.54 11.72
CA HIS A 75 17.82 -4.48 12.68
C HIS A 75 18.63 -3.82 13.82
N ARG A 76 19.15 -2.60 13.61
CA ARG A 76 19.95 -1.92 14.65
C ARG A 76 19.13 -1.53 15.87
N HIS A 77 17.88 -1.09 15.68
CA HIS A 77 16.96 -0.76 16.78
C HIS A 77 15.94 -1.88 17.04
N ASP A 78 15.66 -2.73 16.07
CA ASP A 78 14.79 -3.90 16.20
C ASP A 78 15.48 -5.21 15.78
N PRO A 79 16.32 -5.80 16.64
CA PRO A 79 16.97 -7.08 16.36
C PRO A 79 16.01 -8.26 16.21
N GLY A 80 14.74 -8.09 16.59
CA GLY A 80 13.70 -9.11 16.45
C GLY A 80 12.98 -9.10 15.11
N PHE A 81 13.26 -8.11 14.24
CA PHE A 81 12.71 -8.09 12.89
C PHE A 81 13.26 -9.28 12.09
N ASP A 82 12.36 -10.01 11.43
CA ASP A 82 12.69 -11.12 10.55
C ASP A 82 11.89 -10.97 9.24
N GLU A 83 12.60 -10.92 8.12
CA GLU A 83 11.99 -10.72 6.80
C GLU A 83 10.98 -11.83 6.44
N ASN A 84 11.23 -13.09 6.82
CA ASN A 84 10.34 -14.20 6.48
C ASN A 84 9.06 -14.14 7.30
N VAL A 85 9.18 -13.82 8.60
CA VAL A 85 8.03 -13.60 9.48
C VAL A 85 7.20 -12.42 8.99
N PHE A 86 7.84 -11.34 8.54
CA PHE A 86 7.18 -10.18 7.93
C PHE A 86 6.46 -10.57 6.63
N LEU A 87 7.11 -11.28 5.70
CA LEU A 87 6.50 -11.71 4.43
C LEU A 87 5.30 -12.65 4.63
N ALA A 88 5.39 -13.58 5.58
CA ALA A 88 4.27 -14.46 5.92
C ALA A 88 3.03 -13.68 6.39
N GLN A 89 3.22 -12.50 6.98
CA GLN A 89 2.13 -11.63 7.39
C GLN A 89 1.61 -10.80 6.24
N VAL A 90 2.49 -10.25 5.41
CA VAL A 90 2.09 -9.54 4.20
C VAL A 90 1.19 -10.42 3.33
N GLN A 91 1.49 -11.72 3.22
CA GLN A 91 0.60 -12.67 2.54
C GLN A 91 -0.79 -12.77 3.19
N ARG A 92 -0.90 -12.79 4.54
CA ARG A 92 -2.20 -12.79 5.22
C ARG A 92 -2.96 -11.47 5.00
N LEU A 93 -2.25 -10.35 5.10
CA LEU A 93 -2.81 -9.01 4.87
C LEU A 93 -3.31 -8.83 3.43
N PHE A 94 -2.59 -9.38 2.46
CA PHE A 94 -2.96 -9.38 1.06
C PHE A 94 -4.37 -9.93 0.85
N PHE A 95 -4.66 -11.12 1.38
CA PHE A 95 -5.99 -11.72 1.25
C PHE A 95 -7.04 -10.93 2.02
N ALA A 96 -6.77 -10.48 3.24
CA ALA A 96 -7.74 -9.73 4.04
C ALA A 96 -8.14 -8.39 3.38
N VAL A 97 -7.17 -7.66 2.82
CA VAL A 97 -7.41 -6.38 2.14
C VAL A 97 -8.24 -6.58 0.86
N LEU A 98 -7.94 -7.62 0.08
CA LEU A 98 -8.69 -7.94 -1.15
C LEU A 98 -10.06 -8.57 -0.87
N GLU A 99 -10.21 -9.29 0.24
CA GLU A 99 -11.51 -9.76 0.72
C GLU A 99 -12.40 -8.58 1.13
N ALA A 100 -11.88 -7.62 1.90
CA ALA A 100 -12.61 -6.41 2.26
C ALA A 100 -13.15 -5.68 1.02
N TRP A 101 -12.35 -5.62 -0.05
CA TRP A 101 -12.71 -5.05 -1.34
C TRP A 101 -13.83 -5.84 -2.04
N THR A 102 -13.60 -7.13 -2.33
CA THR A 102 -14.52 -7.97 -3.11
C THR A 102 -15.81 -8.35 -2.37
N ALA A 103 -15.78 -8.38 -1.04
CA ALA A 103 -16.95 -8.54 -0.18
C ALA A 103 -17.71 -7.23 0.07
N LEU A 104 -17.18 -6.10 -0.43
CA LEU A 104 -17.70 -4.76 -0.17
C LEU A 104 -17.80 -4.46 1.33
N LYS A 105 -16.83 -4.86 2.16
CA LYS A 105 -16.85 -4.69 3.63
C LYS A 105 -15.53 -4.02 4.10
N PRO A 106 -15.41 -2.68 4.09
CA PRO A 106 -14.16 -1.98 4.42
C PRO A 106 -13.72 -2.18 5.87
N ALA A 107 -14.65 -2.52 6.76
CA ALA A 107 -14.36 -2.84 8.16
C ALA A 107 -13.38 -4.01 8.33
N LEU A 108 -13.32 -4.94 7.37
CA LEU A 108 -12.46 -6.12 7.45
C LEU A 108 -10.97 -5.78 7.34
N SER A 109 -10.61 -4.69 6.66
CA SER A 109 -9.22 -4.26 6.41
C SER A 109 -8.78 -3.05 7.25
N GLN A 110 -9.66 -2.47 8.06
CA GLN A 110 -9.37 -1.24 8.81
C GLN A 110 -8.18 -1.36 9.76
N GLY A 111 -8.05 -2.50 10.44
CA GLY A 111 -7.00 -2.72 11.44
C GLY A 111 -5.59 -2.86 10.86
N VAL A 112 -5.45 -2.91 9.53
CA VAL A 112 -4.17 -3.24 8.86
C VAL A 112 -3.72 -2.21 7.84
N MET A 113 -4.54 -1.18 7.62
CA MET A 113 -4.34 -0.14 6.63
C MET A 113 -4.18 1.20 7.33
N ALA A 114 -3.28 2.05 6.83
CA ALA A 114 -3.20 3.44 7.25
C ALA A 114 -4.42 4.22 6.77
N SER A 115 -4.73 5.31 7.47
CA SER A 115 -5.99 6.05 7.32
C SER A 115 -6.26 6.48 5.88
N VAL A 116 -5.25 6.95 5.16
CA VAL A 116 -5.43 7.47 3.80
C VAL A 116 -5.86 6.36 2.83
N ILE A 117 -5.12 5.26 2.77
CA ILE A 117 -5.43 4.17 1.84
C ILE A 117 -6.74 3.47 2.22
N TRP A 118 -7.02 3.35 3.53
CA TRP A 118 -8.29 2.79 3.99
C TRP A 118 -9.49 3.66 3.62
N GLU A 119 -9.40 4.99 3.81
CA GLU A 119 -10.49 5.89 3.42
C GLU A 119 -10.72 5.90 1.90
N GLN A 120 -9.66 5.79 1.09
CA GLN A 120 -9.79 5.61 -0.36
C GLN A 120 -10.52 4.31 -0.70
N GLN A 121 -10.14 3.18 -0.09
CA GLN A 121 -10.80 1.89 -0.32
C GLN A 121 -12.27 1.94 0.11
N LYS A 122 -12.56 2.52 1.27
CA LYS A 122 -13.92 2.70 1.81
C LYS A 122 -14.78 3.59 0.92
N ALA A 123 -14.23 4.68 0.40
CA ALA A 123 -14.92 5.56 -0.54
C ALA A 123 -15.28 4.80 -1.83
N GLN A 124 -14.33 4.04 -2.38
CA GLN A 124 -14.57 3.26 -3.60
C GLN A 124 -15.61 2.14 -3.37
N ILE A 125 -15.53 1.41 -2.25
CA ILE A 125 -16.55 0.41 -1.88
C ILE A 125 -17.93 1.06 -1.77
N SER A 126 -18.02 2.25 -1.19
CA SER A 126 -19.29 2.98 -1.06
C SER A 126 -19.87 3.33 -2.43
N ALA A 127 -19.03 3.75 -3.38
CA ALA A 127 -19.44 4.00 -4.77
C ALA A 127 -19.92 2.71 -5.47
N TYR A 128 -19.24 1.58 -5.25
CA TYR A 128 -19.64 0.28 -5.79
C TYR A 128 -21.01 -0.16 -5.27
N ARG A 129 -21.20 -0.09 -3.95
CA ARG A 129 -22.49 -0.39 -3.30
C ARG A 129 -23.62 0.47 -3.87
N ALA A 130 -23.40 1.78 -4.03
CA ALA A 130 -24.41 2.70 -4.57
C ALA A 130 -24.83 2.36 -6.01
N LYS A 131 -23.91 1.81 -6.81
CA LYS A 131 -24.18 1.39 -8.18
C LYS A 131 -24.68 -0.06 -8.30
N GLY A 132 -24.73 -0.81 -7.18
CA GLY A 132 -24.98 -2.24 -7.18
C GLY A 132 -23.88 -3.04 -7.88
N TRP A 133 -22.65 -2.52 -7.89
CA TRP A 133 -21.49 -3.16 -8.50
C TRP A 133 -20.74 -4.02 -7.50
N ARG A 134 -20.01 -5.01 -8.01
CA ARG A 134 -19.09 -5.85 -7.24
C ARG A 134 -17.87 -6.21 -8.07
N ASN A 135 -16.68 -6.08 -7.49
CA ASN A 135 -15.46 -6.60 -8.09
C ASN A 135 -15.27 -8.09 -7.73
N MET A 136 -14.77 -8.85 -8.69
CA MET A 136 -14.45 -10.27 -8.59
C MET A 136 -12.96 -10.46 -8.83
N LEU A 137 -12.33 -11.29 -8.00
CA LEU A 137 -10.94 -11.75 -8.14
C LEU A 137 -10.94 -13.27 -8.24
N ASP A 138 -11.53 -13.80 -9.30
CA ASP A 138 -11.76 -15.24 -9.42
C ASP A 138 -10.46 -16.01 -9.55
N GLY A 139 -10.31 -17.04 -8.72
CA GLY A 139 -9.09 -17.83 -8.67
C GLY A 139 -7.88 -17.10 -8.11
N LEU A 140 -8.10 -16.04 -7.32
CA LEU A 140 -7.02 -15.29 -6.66
C LEU A 140 -6.05 -16.23 -5.94
N SER A 141 -4.80 -16.17 -6.38
CA SER A 141 -3.68 -16.86 -5.74
C SER A 141 -2.50 -15.92 -5.54
N PHE A 142 -1.88 -16.01 -4.37
CA PHE A 142 -0.60 -15.38 -4.08
C PHE A 142 0.53 -16.26 -4.60
N THR A 143 1.27 -15.79 -5.59
CA THR A 143 2.33 -16.55 -6.26
C THR A 143 3.66 -16.39 -5.52
N SER A 144 4.06 -15.16 -5.23
CA SER A 144 5.29 -14.88 -4.47
C SER A 144 5.29 -13.47 -3.88
N GLY A 145 6.14 -13.25 -2.88
CA GLY A 145 6.41 -11.95 -2.31
C GLY A 145 7.89 -11.82 -1.95
N ILE A 146 8.52 -10.72 -2.32
CA ILE A 146 9.90 -10.41 -1.94
C ILE A 146 9.98 -9.00 -1.35
N VAL A 147 10.80 -8.83 -0.32
CA VAL A 147 11.16 -7.47 0.12
C VAL A 147 12.01 -6.84 -0.97
N ALA A 148 11.43 -5.89 -1.70
CA ALA A 148 12.05 -5.21 -2.83
C ALA A 148 12.88 -4.00 -2.38
N GLY A 149 12.47 -3.34 -1.30
CA GLY A 149 13.21 -2.23 -0.71
C GLY A 149 12.87 -2.05 0.76
N ALA A 150 13.82 -1.47 1.51
CA ALA A 150 13.64 -1.14 2.91
C ALA A 150 14.35 0.18 3.23
N LEU A 151 13.86 0.89 4.23
CA LEU A 151 14.41 2.14 4.73
C LEU A 151 14.05 2.28 6.21
N SER A 152 14.94 2.83 7.02
CA SER A 152 14.59 3.33 8.35
C SER A 152 15.13 4.75 8.52
N ASN A 153 14.29 5.63 9.08
CA ASN A 153 14.64 7.01 9.41
C ASN A 153 14.12 7.38 10.81
N SER A 154 14.30 8.64 11.21
CA SER A 154 13.93 9.11 12.55
C SER A 154 12.42 9.07 12.85
N GLY A 155 11.57 8.90 11.84
CA GLY A 155 10.12 8.78 12.01
C GLY A 155 9.60 7.35 11.84
N PHE A 156 9.99 6.68 10.75
CA PHE A 156 9.37 5.44 10.32
C PHE A 156 10.39 4.41 9.82
N ASP A 157 10.12 3.15 10.14
CA ASP A 157 10.59 2.03 9.34
C ASP A 157 9.62 1.88 8.15
N THR A 158 10.17 1.67 6.95
CA THR A 158 9.42 1.53 5.70
C THR A 158 9.94 0.32 4.93
N VAL A 159 9.05 -0.59 4.57
CA VAL A 159 9.39 -1.78 3.78
C VAL A 159 8.42 -1.89 2.61
N THR A 160 8.96 -2.02 1.41
CA THR A 160 8.16 -2.26 0.20
C THR A 160 8.36 -3.69 -0.27
N VAL A 161 7.25 -4.40 -0.45
CA VAL A 161 7.21 -5.79 -0.88
C VAL A 161 6.64 -5.87 -2.28
N ARG A 162 7.38 -6.49 -3.19
CA ARG A 162 6.89 -6.83 -4.52
C ARG A 162 6.13 -8.13 -4.46
N LEU A 163 4.83 -8.05 -4.73
CA LEU A 163 3.90 -9.16 -4.72
C LEU A 163 3.57 -9.56 -6.14
N ASN A 164 3.59 -10.87 -6.40
CA ASN A 164 3.08 -11.45 -7.64
C ASN A 164 1.87 -12.31 -7.32
N ALA A 165 0.80 -12.12 -8.07
CA ALA A 165 -0.46 -12.83 -7.89
C ALA A 165 -1.07 -13.19 -9.25
N ASN A 166 -2.06 -14.07 -9.22
CA ASN A 166 -2.83 -14.48 -10.38
C ASN A 166 -4.32 -14.42 -10.04
N SER A 167 -5.13 -13.81 -10.91
CA SER A 167 -6.60 -13.81 -10.78
C SER A 167 -7.27 -13.36 -12.07
N ALA A 168 -8.54 -13.67 -12.23
CA ALA A 168 -9.42 -12.94 -13.14
C ALA A 168 -10.01 -11.74 -12.37
N ASP A 169 -9.72 -10.53 -12.81
CA ASP A 169 -10.14 -9.27 -12.16
C ASP A 169 -11.16 -8.54 -13.04
N TYR A 170 -12.41 -8.52 -12.59
CA TYR A 170 -13.52 -7.95 -13.34
C TYR A 170 -14.64 -7.44 -12.43
N ASP A 171 -15.40 -6.47 -12.94
CA ASP A 171 -16.54 -5.91 -12.23
C ASP A 171 -17.86 -6.44 -12.80
N LEU A 172 -18.78 -6.74 -11.90
CA LEU A 172 -20.15 -7.12 -12.18
C LEU A 172 -21.12 -5.99 -11.81
N ASP A 173 -22.17 -5.82 -12.60
CA ASP A 173 -23.35 -5.04 -12.18
C ASP A 173 -24.30 -5.87 -11.30
N GLY A 174 -25.39 -5.26 -10.84
CA GLY A 174 -26.39 -5.93 -9.99
C GLY A 174 -27.13 -7.09 -10.66
N GLY A 175 -27.03 -7.21 -11.99
CA GLY A 175 -27.55 -8.34 -12.78
C GLY A 175 -26.50 -9.41 -13.08
N ALA A 176 -25.32 -9.36 -12.43
CA ALA A 176 -24.19 -10.25 -12.65
C ALA A 176 -23.63 -10.21 -14.09
N ARG A 177 -23.78 -9.08 -14.79
CA ARG A 177 -23.14 -8.86 -16.09
C ARG A 177 -21.77 -8.25 -15.89
N VAL A 178 -20.78 -8.75 -16.62
CA VAL A 178 -19.43 -8.16 -16.65
C VAL A 178 -19.52 -6.78 -17.30
N ILE A 179 -19.10 -5.74 -16.56
CA ILE A 179 -19.11 -4.35 -17.01
C ILE A 179 -17.71 -3.76 -17.21
N SER A 180 -16.68 -4.39 -16.66
CA SER A 180 -15.28 -3.98 -16.78
C SER A 180 -14.35 -5.14 -16.42
N GLY A 181 -13.09 -5.05 -16.83
CA GLY A 181 -12.02 -6.01 -16.49
C GLY A 181 -11.95 -7.24 -17.42
N ASP A 182 -11.31 -8.30 -16.93
CA ASP A 182 -11.07 -9.54 -17.67
C ASP A 182 -11.47 -10.77 -16.84
N THR A 183 -12.24 -11.65 -17.45
CA THR A 183 -12.68 -12.91 -16.84
C THR A 183 -11.65 -14.03 -17.00
N ASN A 184 -10.61 -13.81 -17.80
CA ASN A 184 -9.46 -14.69 -17.86
C ASN A 184 -8.49 -14.38 -16.73
N ARG A 185 -7.89 -15.43 -16.16
CA ARG A 185 -6.85 -15.26 -15.15
C ARG A 185 -5.58 -14.69 -15.79
N ARG A 186 -5.00 -13.67 -15.15
CA ARG A 186 -3.72 -13.10 -15.52
C ARG A 186 -2.83 -12.97 -14.31
N ASP A 187 -1.53 -13.08 -14.56
CA ASP A 187 -0.52 -12.70 -13.58
C ASP A 187 -0.45 -11.18 -13.50
N TRP A 188 -0.27 -10.67 -12.29
CA TRP A 188 -0.10 -9.25 -12.02
C TRP A 188 0.86 -9.03 -10.86
N THR A 189 1.51 -7.87 -10.87
CA THR A 189 2.53 -7.48 -9.91
C THR A 189 2.16 -6.14 -9.27
N GLU A 190 2.29 -6.07 -7.94
CA GLU A 190 2.09 -4.84 -7.19
C GLU A 190 3.19 -4.69 -6.12
N ASP A 191 3.64 -3.47 -5.90
CA ASP A 191 4.54 -3.11 -4.82
C ASP A 191 3.70 -2.55 -3.66
N TRP A 192 3.65 -3.29 -2.55
CA TRP A 192 2.92 -2.91 -1.33
C TRP A 192 3.91 -2.34 -0.32
N THR A 193 3.69 -1.10 0.10
CA THR A 193 4.53 -0.39 1.07
C THR A 193 3.88 -0.38 2.44
N PHE A 194 4.66 -0.81 3.44
CA PHE A 194 4.27 -0.90 4.83
C PHE A 194 5.13 0.03 5.68
N GLN A 195 4.52 0.68 6.67
CA GLN A 195 5.22 1.57 7.58
C GLN A 195 4.80 1.36 9.04
N ARG A 196 5.77 1.54 9.93
CA ARG A 196 5.55 1.64 11.38
C ARG A 196 6.48 2.71 11.95
N PRO A 197 6.17 3.30 13.12
CA PRO A 197 7.11 4.18 13.81
C PRO A 197 8.45 3.47 14.07
N SER A 198 9.58 4.12 13.78
CA SER A 198 10.92 3.52 13.99
C SER A 198 11.30 3.37 15.46
N THR A 199 10.49 3.92 16.37
CA THR A 199 10.61 3.70 17.82
C THR A 199 10.02 2.38 18.30
N MET A 200 9.28 1.67 17.45
CA MET A 200 8.69 0.37 17.77
C MET A 200 9.66 -0.78 17.49
N THR A 201 9.57 -1.83 18.30
CA THR A 201 10.34 -3.07 18.13
C THR A 201 9.41 -4.27 18.01
N THR A 202 9.86 -5.29 17.27
CA THR A 202 9.10 -6.51 17.05
C THR A 202 8.94 -7.26 18.38
N GLY A 203 7.72 -7.71 18.64
CA GLY A 203 7.42 -8.49 19.83
C GLY A 203 8.16 -9.81 19.90
N LEU A 204 8.55 -10.22 21.11
CA LEU A 204 9.09 -11.55 21.34
C LEU A 204 8.08 -12.63 20.90
N PRO A 205 8.50 -13.62 20.09
CA PRO A 205 7.65 -14.75 19.69
C PRO A 205 6.98 -15.40 20.90
N GLY A 206 5.69 -15.70 20.79
CA GLY A 206 4.91 -16.28 21.89
C GLY A 206 4.38 -15.28 22.93
N THR A 207 4.69 -13.98 22.79
CA THR A 207 4.03 -12.96 23.62
C THR A 207 2.68 -12.61 23.03
N ILE A 208 1.63 -13.29 23.48
CA ILE A 208 0.26 -12.93 23.17
C ILE A 208 -0.04 -11.57 23.80
N THR A 209 -0.33 -10.55 22.99
CA THR A 209 -0.97 -9.33 23.50
C THR A 209 -2.47 -9.49 23.34
N SER A 210 -3.20 -9.20 24.42
CA SER A 210 -4.64 -9.09 24.36
C SER A 210 -4.95 -7.64 24.00
N GLU A 211 -5.50 -7.44 22.82
CA GLU A 211 -5.87 -6.11 22.34
C GLU A 211 -7.34 -6.10 21.95
N SER A 212 -7.98 -4.93 22.10
CA SER A 212 -9.36 -4.75 21.67
C SER A 212 -9.38 -4.61 20.16
N CYS A 213 -10.14 -5.47 19.48
CA CYS A 213 -10.33 -5.40 18.03
C CYS A 213 -10.85 -4.00 17.66
N PRO A 214 -10.18 -3.26 16.76
CA PRO A 214 -10.59 -1.90 16.41
C PRO A 214 -11.93 -1.85 15.67
N ASN A 215 -12.39 -2.98 15.12
CA ASN A 215 -13.66 -3.07 14.42
C ASN A 215 -14.87 -3.36 15.33
N CYS A 216 -14.72 -4.25 16.33
CA CYS A 216 -15.86 -4.70 17.15
C CYS A 216 -15.68 -4.59 18.66
N GLY A 217 -14.48 -4.23 19.14
CA GLY A 217 -14.16 -4.10 20.57
C GLY A 217 -13.93 -5.44 21.29
N ALA A 218 -14.06 -6.59 20.62
CA ALA A 218 -13.76 -7.88 21.23
C ALA A 218 -12.29 -7.96 21.66
N SER A 219 -12.03 -8.58 22.81
CA SER A 219 -10.67 -8.92 23.23
C SER A 219 -10.15 -10.06 22.33
N VAL A 220 -9.10 -9.77 21.55
CA VAL A 220 -8.48 -10.72 20.64
C VAL A 220 -7.05 -10.96 21.13
N ASN A 221 -6.69 -12.24 21.23
CA ASN A 221 -5.31 -12.66 21.43
C ASN A 221 -4.58 -12.53 20.10
N VAL A 222 -3.83 -11.45 19.94
CA VAL A 222 -3.02 -11.18 18.77
C VAL A 222 -1.58 -11.59 19.09
N ASP A 223 -1.00 -12.53 18.34
CA ASP A 223 0.45 -12.75 18.41
C ASP A 223 1.16 -11.71 17.53
N ILE A 224 0.71 -11.56 16.28
CA ILE A 224 1.39 -10.84 15.22
C ILE A 224 0.35 -10.19 14.27
N THR A 225 -0.46 -11.00 13.58
CA THR A 225 -1.65 -10.55 12.81
C THR A 225 -2.68 -11.68 12.80
N SER A 226 -3.88 -11.41 13.30
CA SER A 226 -4.95 -12.41 13.40
C SER A 226 -6.25 -11.91 12.79
N ILE A 227 -7.03 -12.82 12.23
CA ILE A 227 -8.44 -12.57 11.94
C ILE A 227 -9.21 -12.63 13.24
N CYS A 228 -9.97 -11.58 13.56
CA CYS A 228 -10.82 -11.53 14.74
C CYS A 228 -11.89 -12.63 14.64
N PRO A 229 -11.97 -13.57 15.59
CA PRO A 229 -12.92 -14.68 15.51
C PRO A 229 -14.38 -14.25 15.73
N PHE A 230 -14.62 -12.97 16.06
CA PHE A 230 -15.95 -12.43 16.34
C PHE A 230 -16.54 -11.63 15.18
N CYS A 231 -15.69 -10.95 14.40
CA CYS A 231 -16.16 -10.05 13.33
C CYS A 231 -15.39 -10.18 12.01
N ASP A 232 -14.49 -11.17 11.93
CA ASP A 232 -13.64 -11.49 10.78
C ASP A 232 -12.71 -10.37 10.31
N ALA A 233 -12.61 -9.25 11.05
CA ALA A 233 -11.68 -8.19 10.72
C ALA A 233 -10.24 -8.62 10.95
N ALA A 234 -9.35 -8.25 10.03
CA ALA A 234 -7.92 -8.38 10.25
C ALA A 234 -7.45 -7.39 11.31
N VAL A 235 -6.73 -7.90 12.31
CA VAL A 235 -6.20 -7.14 13.44
C VAL A 235 -4.69 -7.39 13.53
N ILE A 236 -3.93 -6.32 13.68
CA ILE A 236 -2.49 -6.37 13.93
C ILE A 236 -2.24 -6.29 15.43
N SER A 237 -1.27 -7.07 15.92
CA SER A 237 -0.79 -6.88 17.29
C SER A 237 -0.03 -5.56 17.40
N GLY A 238 -0.20 -4.84 18.50
CA GLY A 238 0.55 -3.62 18.82
C GLY A 238 2.07 -3.82 18.87
N LYS A 239 2.57 -5.05 18.72
CA LYS A 239 3.99 -5.38 18.61
C LYS A 239 4.50 -5.61 17.18
N PHE A 240 3.62 -5.83 16.20
CA PHE A 240 4.02 -5.86 14.79
C PHE A 240 3.96 -4.46 14.17
N GLY A 241 2.86 -3.73 14.40
CA GLY A 241 2.76 -2.28 14.13
C GLY A 241 2.85 -1.81 12.67
N TRP A 242 3.07 -2.70 11.70
CA TRP A 242 3.21 -2.35 10.28
C TRP A 242 1.85 -2.16 9.61
N LEU A 243 1.55 -0.93 9.22
CA LEU A 243 0.34 -0.61 8.46
C LEU A 243 0.66 -0.56 6.96
N LEU A 244 -0.22 -1.11 6.14
CA LEU A 244 -0.20 -0.88 4.69
C LEU A 244 -0.50 0.61 4.43
N THR A 245 0.42 1.33 3.79
CA THR A 245 0.29 2.77 3.54
C THR A 245 0.08 3.10 2.07
N ARG A 246 0.73 2.34 1.17
CA ARG A 246 0.72 2.61 -0.26
C ARG A 246 0.78 1.33 -1.08
N ILE A 247 0.16 1.33 -2.25
CA ILE A 247 0.24 0.29 -3.27
C ILE A 247 0.56 0.95 -4.61
N ASP A 248 1.55 0.39 -5.29
CA ASP A 248 1.93 0.77 -6.65
C ASP A 248 1.78 -0.43 -7.59
N ARG A 249 1.38 -0.18 -8.84
CA ARG A 249 1.33 -1.21 -9.90
C ARG A 249 2.63 -1.18 -10.67
N VAL A 250 3.21 -2.35 -10.93
CA VAL A 250 4.53 -2.51 -11.58
C VAL A 250 4.39 -3.23 -12.91
#